data_AF-A0A662KKD4-F1
#
_entry.id   AF-A0A662KKD4-F1
#
_cell.length_a   1.000
_cell.length_b   1.000
_cell.length_c   1.000
_cell.angle_alpha   90.00
_cell.angle_beta   90.00
_cell.angle_gamma   90.00
#
_symmetry.space_group_name_H-M   'P 1'
#
loop_
_entity.id
_entity.type
_entity.pdbx_description
1 polymer ?
#
loop_
_entity_poly.entity_id
_entity_poly.type
_entity_poly.pdbx_seq_one_letter_code
_entity_poly.pdbx_strand_id
1 'polypeptide(L)'
;MFFIVITNFDALWKNTGTRYQKARKDALEILERVLEKMNGYRVVKSSVSVKGDYLNINNHRVNLVSRRNIFLLGIGKAAGSMAKAMEEIIEFDDGIVITTEEVTLNRVRVLTGTHPLPSEENVRATDEALGLLERAGKEDMIIFLISGGGSSLLCKPRIPLQSMIEVTEELMLRGCTIEELNTVRKHLSLVKGGQLAQRTEAHIISLIMSDIIGNPVDC
;
A
#
# COMPACT_ATOMS: atom_id res chain seq x y z
N MET A 1 -7.99 -22.30 0.46
CA MET A 1 -8.82 -22.11 1.67
C MET A 1 -9.51 -20.76 1.51
N PHE A 2 -10.85 -20.72 1.55
CA PHE A 2 -11.59 -19.46 1.46
C PHE A 2 -11.21 -18.59 2.67
N PHE A 3 -10.71 -17.39 2.41
CA PHE A 3 -10.48 -16.42 3.47
C PHE A 3 -11.86 -15.82 3.79
N ILE A 4 -12.47 -16.27 4.89
CA ILE A 4 -13.77 -15.76 5.32
C ILE A 4 -13.55 -14.36 5.89
N VAL A 5 -14.01 -13.34 5.16
CA VAL A 5 -13.89 -11.94 5.59
C VAL A 5 -15.00 -11.58 6.57
N ILE A 6 -16.19 -12.17 6.40
CA ILE A 6 -17.37 -11.90 7.23
C ILE A 6 -17.42 -12.94 8.36
N THR A 7 -16.90 -12.59 9.54
CA THR A 7 -16.74 -13.51 10.67
C THR A 7 -18.05 -14.10 11.20
N ASN A 8 -19.16 -13.40 10.98
CA ASN A 8 -20.51 -13.81 11.39
C ASN A 8 -21.42 -14.15 10.19
N PHE A 9 -20.86 -14.55 9.04
CA PHE A 9 -21.59 -14.82 7.79
C PHE A 9 -22.86 -15.63 8.02
N ASP A 10 -22.72 -16.78 8.68
CA ASP A 10 -23.81 -17.71 8.91
C ASP A 10 -24.92 -17.13 9.80
N ALA A 11 -24.54 -16.39 10.84
CA ALA A 11 -25.49 -15.76 11.73
C ALA A 11 -26.32 -14.69 11.00
N LEU A 12 -25.70 -13.94 10.08
CA LEU A 12 -26.36 -12.84 9.36
C LEU A 12 -27.51 -13.34 8.47
N TRP A 13 -27.32 -14.43 7.72
CA TRP A 13 -28.38 -14.95 6.85
C TRP A 13 -29.36 -15.87 7.61
N LYS A 14 -28.89 -16.68 8.57
CA LYS A 14 -29.76 -17.56 9.38
C LYS A 14 -30.76 -16.78 10.23
N ASN A 15 -30.38 -15.63 10.78
CA ASN A 15 -31.27 -14.77 11.59
C ASN A 15 -32.20 -13.87 10.76
N THR A 16 -32.41 -14.20 9.47
CA THR A 16 -33.29 -13.44 8.57
C THR A 16 -34.63 -14.14 8.47
N GLY A 17 -35.73 -13.38 8.46
CA GLY A 17 -37.05 -13.94 8.15
C GLY A 17 -37.01 -14.74 6.84
N THR A 18 -37.71 -15.88 6.82
CA THR A 18 -37.66 -16.89 5.75
C THR A 18 -37.83 -16.31 4.34
N ARG A 19 -38.68 -15.29 4.20
CA ARG A 19 -38.91 -14.55 2.95
C ARG A 19 -37.64 -13.99 2.30
N TYR A 20 -36.68 -13.51 3.08
CA TYR A 20 -35.47 -12.84 2.58
C TYR A 20 -34.18 -13.64 2.80
N GLN A 21 -34.29 -14.84 3.37
CA GLN A 21 -33.14 -15.63 3.80
C GLN A 21 -32.20 -15.99 2.63
N LYS A 22 -32.76 -16.43 1.49
CA LYS A 22 -31.99 -16.69 0.27
C LYS A 22 -31.31 -15.43 -0.26
N ALA A 23 -32.07 -14.35 -0.44
CA ALA A 23 -31.55 -13.09 -0.97
C ALA A 23 -30.42 -12.51 -0.09
N ARG A 24 -30.53 -12.62 1.24
CA ARG A 24 -29.46 -12.19 2.15
C ARG A 24 -28.22 -13.08 2.00
N LYS A 25 -28.39 -14.39 1.90
CA LYS A 25 -27.27 -15.31 1.67
C LYS A 25 -26.55 -14.97 0.36
N ASP A 26 -27.28 -14.84 -0.74
CA ASP A 26 -26.72 -14.50 -2.05
C ASP A 26 -25.95 -13.15 -2.00
N ALA A 27 -26.50 -12.14 -1.32
CA ALA A 27 -25.84 -10.84 -1.15
C ALA A 27 -24.53 -10.94 -0.34
N LEU A 28 -24.50 -11.74 0.72
CA LEU A 28 -23.30 -11.97 1.52
C LEU A 28 -22.25 -12.75 0.73
N GLU A 29 -22.64 -13.75 -0.06
CA GLU A 29 -21.72 -14.49 -0.94
C GLU A 29 -21.09 -13.56 -1.98
N ILE A 30 -21.89 -12.69 -2.61
CA ILE A 30 -21.37 -11.68 -3.55
C ILE A 30 -20.37 -10.77 -2.84
N LEU A 31 -20.72 -10.24 -1.68
CA LEU A 31 -19.86 -9.35 -0.90
C LEU A 31 -18.53 -10.04 -0.54
N GLU A 32 -18.58 -11.27 -0.05
CA GLU A 32 -17.39 -12.03 0.32
C GLU A 32 -16.49 -12.29 -0.89
N ARG A 33 -17.05 -12.65 -2.05
CA ARG A 33 -16.28 -12.82 -3.29
C ARG A 33 -15.64 -11.53 -3.78
N VAL A 34 -16.31 -10.40 -3.61
CA VAL A 34 -15.75 -9.08 -3.95
C VAL A 34 -14.60 -8.74 -3.02
N LEU A 35 -14.78 -8.88 -1.70
CA LEU A 35 -13.75 -8.60 -0.71
C LEU A 35 -12.53 -9.53 -0.87
N GLU A 36 -12.76 -10.81 -1.16
CA GLU A 36 -11.70 -11.78 -1.47
C GLU A 36 -10.91 -11.32 -2.70
N LYS A 37 -11.58 -10.88 -3.77
CA LYS A 37 -10.92 -10.36 -4.97
C LYS A 37 -10.15 -9.06 -4.73
N MET A 38 -10.59 -8.24 -3.78
CA MET A 38 -9.91 -6.99 -3.41
C MET A 38 -8.74 -7.20 -2.44
N ASN A 39 -8.43 -8.43 -2.04
CA ASN A 39 -7.25 -8.71 -1.22
C ASN A 39 -5.95 -8.35 -1.97
N GLY A 40 -5.03 -7.63 -1.32
CA GLY A 40 -3.79 -7.12 -1.92
C GLY A 40 -2.95 -8.20 -2.61
N TYR A 41 -2.82 -9.37 -1.99
CA TYR A 41 -2.11 -10.51 -2.59
C TYR A 41 -2.77 -10.95 -3.91
N ARG A 42 -4.10 -11.07 -3.94
CA ARG A 42 -4.82 -11.55 -5.13
C ARG A 42 -4.81 -10.54 -6.26
N VAL A 43 -4.96 -9.25 -5.94
CA VAL A 43 -4.90 -8.17 -6.92
C VAL A 43 -3.54 -8.15 -7.62
N VAL A 44 -2.44 -8.33 -6.87
CA VAL A 44 -1.11 -8.43 -7.46
C VAL A 44 -0.99 -9.69 -8.33
N LYS A 45 -1.38 -10.87 -7.82
CA LYS A 45 -1.33 -12.14 -8.59
C LYS A 45 -2.14 -12.10 -9.88
N SER A 46 -3.24 -11.36 -9.93
CA SER A 46 -4.06 -11.24 -11.14
C SER A 46 -3.55 -10.19 -12.13
N SER A 47 -2.80 -9.19 -11.65
CA SER A 47 -2.36 -8.05 -12.47
C SER A 47 -0.91 -8.16 -12.95
N VAL A 48 -0.09 -8.96 -12.25
CA VAL A 48 1.35 -9.05 -12.47
C VAL A 48 1.76 -10.49 -12.82
N SER A 49 2.55 -10.64 -13.86
CA SER A 49 3.10 -11.94 -14.28
C SER A 49 4.47 -11.78 -14.93
N VAL A 50 5.26 -12.85 -14.93
CA VAL A 50 6.56 -12.88 -15.62
C VAL A 50 6.45 -13.76 -16.85
N LYS A 51 6.97 -13.27 -17.99
CA LYS A 51 7.08 -14.05 -19.23
C LYS A 51 8.44 -13.82 -19.88
N GLY A 52 9.32 -14.82 -19.76
CA GLY A 52 10.73 -14.68 -20.09
C GLY A 52 11.36 -13.58 -19.22
N ASP A 53 12.11 -12.68 -19.83
CA ASP A 53 12.84 -11.60 -19.14
C ASP A 53 12.00 -10.38 -18.78
N TYR A 54 10.68 -10.50 -18.82
CA TYR A 54 9.78 -9.35 -18.71
C TYR A 54 8.73 -9.53 -17.64
N LEU A 55 8.58 -8.48 -16.82
CA LEU A 55 7.47 -8.28 -15.91
C LEU A 55 6.32 -7.62 -16.68
N ASN A 56 5.20 -8.32 -16.79
CA ASN A 56 3.97 -7.81 -17.37
C ASN A 56 3.07 -7.33 -16.23
N ILE A 57 2.65 -6.08 -16.31
CA ILE A 57 1.78 -5.41 -15.34
C ILE A 57 0.60 -4.86 -16.14
N ASN A 58 -0.52 -5.57 -16.16
CA ASN A 58 -1.64 -5.27 -17.05
C ASN A 58 -1.17 -5.08 -18.51
N ASN A 59 -1.30 -3.86 -19.04
CA ASN A 59 -0.91 -3.50 -20.42
C ASN A 59 0.53 -2.98 -20.54
N HIS A 60 1.29 -2.98 -19.46
CA HIS A 60 2.69 -2.53 -19.43
C HIS A 60 3.64 -3.72 -19.35
N ARG A 61 4.81 -3.56 -19.95
CA ARG A 61 5.85 -4.58 -19.99
C ARG A 61 7.19 -3.96 -19.67
N VAL A 62 7.92 -4.58 -18.75
CA VAL A 62 9.17 -4.06 -18.20
C VAL A 62 10.24 -5.12 -18.32
N ASN A 63 11.40 -4.78 -18.89
CA ASN A 63 12.54 -5.69 -19.04
C ASN A 63 13.31 -5.79 -17.70
N LEU A 64 13.36 -7.00 -17.14
CA LEU A 64 14.04 -7.29 -15.87
C LEU A 64 15.56 -7.42 -16.04
N VAL A 65 16.04 -7.98 -17.16
CA VAL A 65 17.48 -8.21 -17.42
C VAL A 65 18.24 -6.90 -17.66
N SER A 66 17.54 -5.84 -18.07
CA SER A 66 18.14 -4.51 -18.22
C SER A 66 18.50 -3.82 -16.91
N ARG A 67 18.23 -4.45 -15.75
CA ARG A 67 18.38 -3.83 -14.43
C ARG A 67 19.43 -4.55 -13.60
N ARG A 68 20.25 -3.77 -12.89
CA ARG A 68 21.30 -4.29 -12.04
C ARG A 68 20.71 -4.88 -10.75
N ASN A 69 19.96 -4.07 -10.00
CA ASN A 69 19.25 -4.52 -8.81
C ASN A 69 17.75 -4.17 -8.93
N ILE A 70 16.91 -5.01 -8.32
CA ILE A 70 15.46 -4.82 -8.19
C ILE A 70 15.12 -4.73 -6.71
N PHE A 71 14.65 -3.56 -6.30
CA PHE A 71 14.22 -3.29 -4.93
C PHE A 71 12.71 -3.29 -4.82
N LEU A 72 12.19 -3.71 -3.66
CA LEU A 72 10.79 -3.56 -3.32
C LEU A 72 10.62 -2.51 -2.22
N LEU A 73 9.80 -1.51 -2.48
CA LEU A 73 9.31 -0.59 -1.46
C LEU A 73 7.81 -0.79 -1.32
N GLY A 74 7.27 -0.86 -0.11
CA GLY A 74 5.82 -0.96 0.11
C GLY A 74 5.34 -0.07 1.23
N ILE A 75 4.18 0.58 1.04
CA ILE A 75 3.51 1.36 2.08
C ILE A 75 2.00 1.13 2.06
N GLY A 76 1.38 1.11 3.24
CA GLY A 76 -0.07 1.00 3.36
C GLY A 76 -0.52 -0.30 4.03
N LYS A 77 -1.80 -0.34 4.40
CA LYS A 77 -2.39 -1.45 5.16
C LYS A 77 -2.32 -2.79 4.44
N ALA A 78 -2.36 -2.81 3.11
CA ALA A 78 -2.31 -4.03 2.31
C ALA A 78 -0.94 -4.27 1.66
N ALA A 79 0.07 -3.45 1.97
CA ALA A 79 1.37 -3.53 1.33
C ALA A 79 2.12 -4.83 1.67
N GLY A 80 1.83 -5.43 2.83
CA GLY A 80 2.42 -6.70 3.24
C GLY A 80 1.94 -7.85 2.37
N SER A 81 0.63 -7.98 2.21
CA SER A 81 0.03 -9.00 1.32
C SER A 81 0.37 -8.77 -0.16
N MET A 82 0.44 -7.51 -0.61
CA MET A 82 0.92 -7.17 -1.95
C MET A 82 2.39 -7.59 -2.15
N ALA A 83 3.26 -7.31 -1.17
CA ALA A 83 4.67 -7.68 -1.24
C ALA A 83 4.86 -9.20 -1.23
N LYS A 84 4.05 -9.93 -0.44
CA LYS A 84 4.06 -11.39 -0.45
C LYS A 84 3.79 -11.96 -1.84
N ALA A 85 2.80 -11.43 -2.55
CA ALA A 85 2.51 -11.84 -3.91
C ALA A 85 3.67 -11.52 -4.87
N MET A 86 4.31 -10.35 -4.71
CA MET A 86 5.45 -9.96 -5.54
C MET A 86 6.67 -10.85 -5.33
N GLU A 87 7.02 -11.22 -4.10
CA GLU A 87 8.14 -12.14 -3.81
C GLU A 87 7.94 -13.53 -4.44
N GLU A 88 6.70 -13.93 -4.67
CA GLU A 88 6.40 -15.18 -5.36
C GLU A 88 6.37 -15.05 -6.90
N ILE A 89 6.48 -13.83 -7.43
CA ILE A 89 6.45 -13.56 -8.87
C ILE A 89 7.87 -13.28 -9.39
N ILE A 90 8.68 -12.52 -8.66
CA ILE A 90 10.08 -12.23 -8.98
C ILE A 90 10.94 -12.20 -7.71
N GLU A 91 12.24 -12.37 -7.91
CA GLU A 91 13.25 -12.18 -6.87
C GLU A 91 13.59 -10.69 -6.70
N PHE A 92 13.91 -10.30 -5.46
CA PHE A 92 14.36 -8.95 -5.10
C PHE A 92 15.75 -9.00 -4.45
N ASP A 93 16.52 -7.93 -4.62
CA ASP A 93 17.85 -7.80 -4.02
C ASP A 93 17.79 -7.29 -2.57
N ASP A 94 16.88 -6.36 -2.29
CA ASP A 94 16.53 -5.86 -0.95
C ASP A 94 15.11 -5.28 -1.02
N GLY A 95 14.48 -5.09 0.12
CA GLY A 95 13.18 -4.44 0.17
C GLY A 95 12.72 -4.08 1.56
N ILE A 96 11.84 -3.10 1.63
CA ILE A 96 11.18 -2.64 2.86
C ILE A 96 9.69 -2.46 2.58
N VAL A 97 8.86 -2.96 3.49
CA VAL A 97 7.42 -2.71 3.51
C VAL A 97 7.04 -2.12 4.86
N ILE A 98 6.36 -0.97 4.86
CA ILE A 98 5.77 -0.34 6.04
C ILE A 98 4.26 -0.61 6.03
N THR A 99 3.79 -1.46 6.94
CA THR A 99 2.39 -1.92 6.97
C THR A 99 1.89 -2.12 8.40
N THR A 100 0.58 -2.30 8.55
CA THR A 100 -0.08 -2.79 9.77
C THR A 100 -0.36 -4.30 9.71
N GLU A 101 -0.16 -4.93 8.55
CA GLU A 101 -0.31 -6.39 8.39
C GLU A 101 0.82 -7.15 9.06
N GLU A 102 0.47 -8.19 9.81
CA GLU A 102 1.43 -9.20 10.24
C GLU A 102 1.65 -10.19 9.10
N VAL A 103 2.82 -10.11 8.45
CA VAL A 103 3.20 -11.01 7.35
C VAL A 103 4.67 -11.38 7.45
N THR A 104 5.00 -12.62 7.09
CA THR A 104 6.38 -13.07 6.94
C THR A 104 6.77 -13.11 5.47
N LEU A 105 7.80 -12.33 5.15
CA LEU A 105 8.42 -12.23 3.84
C LEU A 105 9.84 -12.83 3.90
N ASN A 106 10.38 -13.22 2.76
CA ASN A 106 11.65 -13.94 2.69
C ASN A 106 12.86 -13.01 2.54
N ARG A 107 12.75 -12.03 1.64
CA ARG A 107 13.81 -11.09 1.25
C ARG A 107 13.49 -9.66 1.63
N VAL A 108 12.20 -9.32 1.67
CA VAL A 108 11.71 -7.99 2.03
C VAL A 108 11.54 -7.88 3.53
N ARG A 109 12.07 -6.82 4.14
CA ARG A 109 11.87 -6.50 5.55
C ARG A 109 10.49 -5.89 5.79
N VAL A 110 9.80 -6.36 6.81
CA VAL A 110 8.49 -5.83 7.22
C VAL A 110 8.68 -4.95 8.44
N LEU A 111 8.36 -3.67 8.30
CA LEU A 111 8.39 -2.67 9.37
C LEU A 111 6.96 -2.36 9.79
N THR A 112 6.60 -2.73 11.02
CA THR A 112 5.26 -2.48 11.54
C THR A 112 5.09 -1.00 11.87
N GLY A 113 4.10 -0.36 11.26
CA GLY A 113 3.74 1.02 11.53
C GLY A 113 2.40 1.17 12.25
N THR A 114 2.07 2.39 12.65
CA THR A 114 0.76 2.72 13.23
C THR A 114 -0.15 3.46 12.24
N HIS A 115 -1.46 3.33 12.44
CA HIS A 115 -2.53 3.96 11.66
C HIS A 115 -3.79 4.01 12.55
N PRO A 116 -4.61 5.08 12.56
CA PRO A 116 -4.70 6.14 11.54
C PRO A 116 -3.80 7.36 11.75
N LEU A 117 -3.23 7.57 12.94
CA LEU A 117 -2.31 8.68 13.19
C LEU A 117 -0.86 8.22 12.96
N PRO A 118 0.04 9.12 12.50
CA PRO A 118 1.46 8.81 12.42
C PRO A 118 2.09 8.75 13.82
N SER A 119 3.13 7.93 13.98
CA SER A 119 3.91 7.81 15.20
C SER A 119 5.42 7.88 14.95
N GLU A 120 6.21 7.91 16.02
CA GLU A 120 7.67 7.86 15.93
C GLU A 120 8.18 6.55 15.30
N GLU A 121 7.44 5.45 15.46
CA GLU A 121 7.70 4.20 14.74
C GLU A 121 7.58 4.39 13.23
N ASN A 122 6.57 5.14 12.76
CA ASN A 122 6.45 5.44 11.32
C ASN A 122 7.61 6.30 10.83
N VAL A 123 8.10 7.23 11.64
CA VAL A 123 9.26 8.06 11.29
C VAL A 123 10.51 7.21 11.14
N ARG A 124 10.80 6.34 12.11
CA ARG A 124 11.94 5.41 12.04
C ARG A 124 11.84 4.46 10.84
N ALA A 125 10.66 3.88 10.61
CA ALA A 125 10.44 3.00 9.46
C ALA A 125 10.61 3.73 8.12
N THR A 126 10.17 4.99 8.06
CA THR A 126 10.35 5.84 6.88
C THR A 126 11.82 6.16 6.65
N ASP A 127 12.62 6.37 7.70
CA ASP A 127 14.06 6.60 7.57
C ASP A 127 14.80 5.39 7.01
N GLU A 128 14.42 4.18 7.42
CA GLU A 128 14.97 2.96 6.81
C GLU A 128 14.59 2.82 5.34
N ALA A 129 13.32 3.10 4.99
CA ALA A 129 12.84 3.09 3.61
C ALA A 129 13.58 4.12 2.73
N LEU A 130 13.84 5.32 3.28
CA LEU A 130 14.64 6.35 2.62
C LEU A 130 16.07 5.89 2.39
N GLY A 131 16.69 5.24 3.37
CA GLY A 131 18.03 4.68 3.23
C GLY A 131 18.12 3.60 2.13
N LEU A 132 17.07 2.78 1.94
CA LEU A 132 17.00 1.86 0.80
C LEU A 132 16.89 2.62 -0.53
N LEU A 133 16.00 3.60 -0.59
CA LEU A 133 15.69 4.36 -1.79
C LEU A 133 16.91 5.16 -2.30
N GLU A 134 17.64 5.82 -1.40
CA GLU A 134 18.81 6.65 -1.71
C GLU A 134 20.02 5.83 -2.20
N ARG A 135 20.04 4.51 -1.95
CA ARG A 135 21.07 3.61 -2.50
C ARG A 135 20.77 3.15 -3.92
N ALA A 136 19.53 3.26 -4.38
CA ALA A 136 19.13 2.81 -5.70
C ALA A 136 19.56 3.84 -6.77
N GLY A 137 20.38 3.40 -7.72
CA GLY A 137 20.90 4.23 -8.80
C GLY A 137 20.14 4.05 -10.12
N LYS A 138 20.53 4.81 -11.15
CA LYS A 138 19.91 4.81 -12.49
C LYS A 138 19.76 3.45 -13.20
N GLU A 139 20.64 2.49 -12.90
CA GLU A 139 20.62 1.14 -13.48
C GLU A 139 19.73 0.17 -12.68
N ASP A 140 19.22 0.61 -11.54
CA ASP A 140 18.37 -0.16 -10.66
C ASP A 140 16.88 0.12 -10.94
N MET A 141 16.04 -0.70 -10.33
CA MET A 141 14.59 -0.59 -10.40
C MET A 141 14.00 -0.66 -9.01
N ILE A 142 12.95 0.12 -8.77
CA ILE A 142 12.14 0.03 -7.55
C ILE A 142 10.71 -0.32 -7.95
N ILE A 143 10.19 -1.41 -7.41
CA ILE A 143 8.75 -1.69 -7.42
C ILE A 143 8.16 -1.11 -6.16
N PHE A 144 7.35 -0.06 -6.32
CA PHE A 144 6.72 0.65 -5.21
C PHE A 144 5.26 0.26 -5.05
N LEU A 145 4.93 -0.45 -3.98
CA LEU A 145 3.59 -0.91 -3.64
C LEU A 145 2.91 0.12 -2.74
N ILE A 146 1.75 0.63 -3.15
CA ILE A 146 1.00 1.64 -2.41
C ILE A 146 -0.42 1.14 -2.17
N SER A 147 -0.87 1.20 -0.92
CA SER A 147 -2.27 0.96 -0.55
C SER A 147 -2.76 2.00 0.47
N GLY A 148 -4.06 1.97 0.74
CA GLY A 148 -4.70 2.85 1.72
C GLY A 148 -3.98 2.86 3.08
N GLY A 149 -3.92 4.04 3.72
CA GLY A 149 -3.19 4.26 4.97
C GLY A 149 -1.72 4.67 4.81
N GLY A 150 -1.18 4.69 3.59
CA GLY A 150 0.19 5.15 3.31
C GLY A 150 0.48 6.57 3.81
N SER A 151 -0.55 7.40 3.91
CA SER A 151 -0.48 8.77 4.44
C SER A 151 0.09 8.88 5.86
N SER A 152 -0.23 7.92 6.72
CA SER A 152 0.23 7.86 8.12
C SER A 152 1.46 6.96 8.26
N LEU A 153 1.49 5.86 7.50
CA LEU A 153 2.58 4.89 7.54
C LEU A 153 3.89 5.43 6.97
N LEU A 154 3.84 6.22 5.88
CA LEU A 154 5.00 6.92 5.31
C LEU A 154 5.07 8.34 5.88
N CYS A 155 5.80 8.50 6.98
CA CYS A 155 5.88 9.73 7.76
C CYS A 155 7.33 10.21 7.88
N LYS A 156 7.63 11.36 7.26
CA LYS A 156 8.86 12.12 7.56
C LYS A 156 8.51 13.60 7.63
N PRO A 157 8.31 14.16 8.83
CA PRO A 157 7.86 15.54 8.97
C PRO A 157 9.05 16.52 8.85
N ARG A 158 8.77 17.73 8.34
CA ARG A 158 9.70 18.89 8.31
C ARG A 158 9.65 19.71 9.61
N ILE A 159 8.62 19.48 10.39
CA ILE A 159 8.34 20.09 11.69
C ILE A 159 8.32 18.97 12.75
N PRO A 160 8.25 19.28 14.06
CA PRO A 160 8.03 18.24 15.06
C PRO A 160 6.79 17.39 14.73
N LEU A 161 6.88 16.07 14.92
CA LEU A 161 5.80 15.13 14.61
C LEU A 161 4.48 15.54 15.27
N GLN A 162 4.54 15.89 16.54
CA GLN A 162 3.39 16.33 17.32
C GLN A 162 2.70 17.55 16.70
N SER A 163 3.47 18.54 16.22
CA SER A 163 2.92 19.72 15.54
C SER A 163 2.25 19.36 14.20
N MET A 164 2.79 18.39 13.46
CA MET A 164 2.13 17.89 12.24
C MET A 164 0.79 17.23 12.54
N ILE A 165 0.71 16.46 13.63
CA ILE A 165 -0.53 15.81 14.09
C ILE A 165 -1.55 16.87 14.46
N GLU A 166 -1.19 17.83 15.31
CA GLU A 166 -2.08 18.93 15.75
C GLU A 166 -2.63 19.75 14.59
N VAL A 167 -1.78 20.12 13.63
CA VAL A 167 -2.23 20.84 12.42
C VAL A 167 -3.19 19.97 11.60
N THR A 168 -2.92 18.68 11.46
CA THR A 168 -3.79 17.76 10.71
C THR A 168 -5.16 17.63 11.38
N GLU A 169 -5.19 17.46 12.70
CA GLU A 169 -6.43 17.34 13.48
C GLU A 169 -7.26 18.62 13.44
N GLU A 170 -6.65 19.79 13.64
CA GLU A 170 -7.37 21.07 13.59
C GLU A 170 -7.98 21.32 12.20
N LEU A 171 -7.25 21.04 11.11
CA LEU A 171 -7.80 21.17 9.76
C LEU A 171 -8.98 20.23 9.51
N MET A 172 -8.91 18.99 10.00
CA MET A 172 -10.02 18.04 9.91
C MET A 172 -11.24 18.52 10.71
N LEU A 173 -11.04 19.04 11.92
CA LEU A 173 -12.12 19.58 12.76
C LEU A 173 -12.83 20.80 12.12
N ARG A 174 -12.10 21.56 11.31
CA ARG A 174 -12.64 22.74 10.58
C ARG A 174 -13.35 22.36 9.28
N GLY A 175 -13.38 21.08 8.91
CA GLY A 175 -14.08 20.60 7.72
C GLY A 175 -13.32 20.85 6.41
N CYS A 176 -11.99 20.98 6.46
CA CYS A 176 -11.17 21.04 5.26
C CYS A 176 -11.43 19.85 4.34
N THR A 177 -11.42 20.08 3.03
CA THR A 177 -11.51 18.99 2.07
C THR A 177 -10.24 18.13 2.08
N ILE A 178 -10.31 16.94 1.49
CA ILE A 178 -9.13 16.06 1.41
C ILE A 178 -8.01 16.70 0.57
N GLU A 179 -8.36 17.48 -0.45
CA GLU A 179 -7.41 18.20 -1.30
C GLU A 179 -6.71 19.34 -0.54
N GLU A 180 -7.45 20.11 0.25
CA GLU A 180 -6.91 21.17 1.11
C GLU A 180 -5.97 20.59 2.17
N LEU A 181 -6.42 19.53 2.83
CA LEU A 181 -5.64 18.81 3.83
C LEU A 181 -4.33 18.26 3.24
N ASN A 182 -4.40 17.60 2.08
CA ASN A 182 -3.21 17.08 1.41
C ASN A 182 -2.30 18.19 0.90
N THR A 183 -2.84 19.35 0.50
CA THR A 183 -2.04 20.52 0.14
C THR A 183 -1.15 20.95 1.29
N VAL A 184 -1.69 21.10 2.50
CA VAL A 184 -0.88 21.45 3.69
C VAL A 184 0.11 20.33 4.02
N ARG A 185 -0.36 19.07 4.09
CA ARG A 185 0.46 17.92 4.50
C ARG A 185 1.65 17.66 3.58
N LYS A 186 1.53 17.94 2.27
CA LYS A 186 2.65 17.88 1.31
C LYS A 186 3.76 18.86 1.68
N HIS A 187 3.41 20.09 2.08
CA HIS A 187 4.39 21.13 2.44
C HIS A 187 5.07 20.88 3.79
N LEU A 188 4.43 20.11 4.67
CA LEU A 188 4.96 19.74 5.98
C LEU A 188 5.77 18.44 5.96
N SER A 189 5.84 17.72 4.85
CA SER A 189 6.49 16.41 4.74
C SER A 189 7.74 16.44 3.86
N LEU A 190 8.69 15.54 4.10
CA LEU A 190 9.89 15.30 3.29
C LEU A 190 9.73 14.16 2.26
N VAL A 191 8.57 13.50 2.22
CA VAL A 191 8.31 12.30 1.40
C VAL A 191 7.03 12.37 0.57
N LYS A 192 6.09 13.25 0.91
CA LYS A 192 4.83 13.45 0.17
C LYS A 192 4.99 14.47 -0.97
N GLY A 193 4.04 14.55 -1.90
CA GLY A 193 4.08 15.52 -3.00
C GLY A 193 5.21 15.26 -3.98
N GLY A 194 5.48 13.99 -4.30
CA GLY A 194 6.57 13.58 -5.20
C GLY A 194 7.98 13.67 -4.62
N GLN A 195 8.16 14.19 -3.39
CA GLN A 195 9.48 14.34 -2.77
C GLN A 195 10.20 13.01 -2.52
N LEU A 196 9.47 11.92 -2.27
CA LEU A 196 10.08 10.59 -2.17
C LEU A 196 10.75 10.22 -3.50
N ALA A 197 10.05 10.35 -4.62
CA ALA A 197 10.55 9.97 -5.94
C ALA A 197 11.78 10.79 -6.37
N GLN A 198 11.96 12.01 -5.84
CA GLN A 198 13.12 12.85 -6.10
C GLN A 198 14.41 12.40 -5.42
N ARG A 199 14.36 11.40 -4.52
CA ARG A 199 15.51 10.92 -3.75
C ARG A 199 16.31 9.81 -4.43
N THR A 200 15.90 9.38 -5.61
CA THR A 200 16.57 8.31 -6.35
C THR A 200 16.53 8.60 -7.84
N GLU A 201 17.53 8.12 -8.57
CA GLU A 201 17.57 8.12 -10.03
C GLU A 201 17.09 6.80 -10.62
N ALA A 202 16.77 5.81 -9.77
CA ALA A 202 16.32 4.49 -10.20
C ALA A 202 14.96 4.56 -10.89
N HIS A 203 14.70 3.58 -11.75
CA HIS A 203 13.42 3.48 -12.44
C HIS A 203 12.33 2.97 -11.48
N ILE A 204 11.37 3.83 -11.13
CA ILE A 204 10.27 3.48 -10.21
C ILE A 204 9.03 3.01 -10.97
N ILE A 205 8.50 1.85 -10.59
CA ILE A 205 7.20 1.35 -11.04
C ILE A 205 6.28 1.30 -9.84
N SER A 206 5.22 2.10 -9.84
CA SER A 206 4.26 2.14 -8.75
C SER A 206 3.04 1.26 -9.03
N LEU A 207 2.72 0.34 -8.12
CA LEU A 207 1.47 -0.43 -8.11
C LEU A 207 0.57 0.11 -6.99
N ILE A 208 -0.50 0.78 -7.37
CA ILE A 208 -1.37 1.51 -6.44
C ILE A 208 -2.72 0.81 -6.30
N MET A 209 -3.05 0.42 -5.07
CA MET A 209 -4.38 -0.04 -4.68
C MET A 209 -5.12 1.11 -3.99
N SER A 210 -5.91 1.85 -4.77
CA SER A 210 -6.62 3.05 -4.30
C SER A 210 -7.91 2.70 -3.56
N ASP A 211 -8.13 3.34 -2.41
CA ASP A 211 -9.39 3.38 -1.68
C ASP A 211 -10.12 4.73 -1.82
N ILE A 212 -9.69 5.58 -2.76
CA ILE A 212 -10.27 6.90 -3.05
C ILE A 212 -11.06 6.85 -4.36
N ILE A 213 -12.32 7.33 -4.31
CA ILE A 213 -13.19 7.43 -5.48
C ILE A 213 -12.54 8.31 -6.55
N GLY A 214 -12.53 7.83 -7.80
CA GLY A 214 -11.89 8.54 -8.92
C GLY A 214 -10.39 8.27 -9.07
N ASN A 215 -9.76 7.54 -8.14
CA ASN A 215 -8.35 7.16 -8.18
C ASN A 215 -7.35 8.32 -8.41
N PRO A 216 -7.48 9.47 -7.71
CA PRO A 216 -6.47 10.52 -7.78
C PRO A 216 -5.12 9.99 -7.27
N VAL A 217 -4.06 10.31 -8.00
CA VAL A 217 -2.67 9.92 -7.64
C VAL A 217 -1.88 11.06 -7.00
N ASP A 218 -2.55 12.19 -6.74
CA ASP A 218 -1.95 13.40 -6.17
C ASP A 218 -1.69 13.22 -4.66
N CYS A 219 -0.63 12.48 -4.33
CA CYS A 219 -0.18 12.18 -2.97
C CYS A 219 0.99 13.08 -2.52
#